data_AF-A0A3C1FCC2-F1
#
_entry.id   AF-A0A3C1FCC2-F1
#
_cell.length_a   1.000
_cell.length_b   1.000
_cell.length_c   1.000
_cell.angle_alpha   90.00
_cell.angle_beta   90.00
_cell.angle_gamma   90.00
#
_symmetry.space_group_name_H-M   'P 1'
#
loop_
_entity.id
_entity.type
_entity.pdbx_description
1 polymer ?
#
loop_
_entity_poly.entity_id
_entity_poly.type
_entity_poly.pdbx_seq_one_letter_code
_entity_poly.pdbx_strand_id
1 'polypeptide(L)'
;QQRVDNEISTSTDHTAHGFTTVNLSGVKVTRLYWNPASKRRGDKRLRLGVANALQTDRSLDSIVPLGVPERISAFAVGGRAKLPKIKGKRVLLTLGWQADEAGQHDVAQLLRDRIESLDSVSVRLTTSRDADLLLTVSPAWVDNATGWLQLYVEAPLSGSQKKLAAWDAASRLSIGSARNQAVAAIQTQAAVDDTVLPVSQTDQSLLLGPGAAMADGNFGSGQQLGLWGFHRD
;
A
#
# COMPACT_ATOMS: atom_id res chain seq x y z
N GLN A 1 -23.48 9.70 2.87
CA GLN A 1 -23.73 8.47 2.08
C GLN A 1 -24.99 8.58 1.23
N GLN A 2 -26.16 8.91 1.81
CA GLN A 2 -27.43 9.07 1.06
C GLN A 2 -27.45 10.04 -0.15
N ARG A 3 -26.50 10.97 -0.27
CA ARG A 3 -26.44 11.90 -1.41
C ARG A 3 -25.77 11.31 -2.64
N VAL A 4 -24.79 10.43 -2.45
CA VAL A 4 -24.01 9.79 -3.53
C VAL A 4 -24.80 8.63 -4.15
N ASP A 5 -25.60 7.93 -3.34
CA ASP A 5 -26.44 6.82 -3.84
C ASP A 5 -27.61 7.30 -4.73
N ASN A 6 -27.98 8.59 -4.64
CA ASN A 6 -28.99 9.22 -5.49
C ASN A 6 -28.42 9.74 -6.84
N GLU A 7 -27.11 9.64 -7.09
CA GLU A 7 -26.44 10.24 -8.26
C GLU A 7 -26.32 9.30 -9.48
N ILE A 8 -26.68 8.01 -9.36
CA ILE A 8 -26.47 6.96 -10.38
C ILE A 8 -27.71 6.75 -11.28
N SER A 9 -28.36 7.82 -11.74
CA SER A 9 -29.43 7.68 -12.73
C SER A 9 -29.51 8.83 -13.73
N THR A 10 -28.46 9.03 -14.54
CA THR A 10 -28.64 9.74 -15.83
C THR A 10 -27.63 9.44 -16.95
N SER A 11 -26.48 8.82 -16.70
CA SER A 11 -25.55 8.34 -17.76
C SER A 11 -24.41 7.55 -17.11
N THR A 12 -23.78 6.62 -17.83
CA THR A 12 -22.57 5.90 -17.37
C THR A 12 -21.39 6.84 -17.06
N ASP A 13 -21.36 8.03 -17.68
CA ASP A 13 -20.18 8.90 -17.67
C ASP A 13 -20.41 10.29 -17.05
N HIS A 14 -21.66 10.67 -16.78
CA HIS A 14 -22.00 12.01 -16.24
C HIS A 14 -23.03 11.96 -15.10
N THR A 15 -22.80 12.78 -14.07
CA THR A 15 -23.76 13.03 -12.99
C THR A 15 -24.84 14.03 -13.42
N ALA A 16 -25.96 14.07 -12.68
CA ALA A 16 -27.07 15.01 -12.93
C ALA A 16 -26.67 16.51 -12.88
N HIS A 17 -25.50 16.84 -12.32
CA HIS A 17 -24.96 18.20 -12.23
C HIS A 17 -23.83 18.48 -13.23
N GLY A 18 -23.63 17.61 -14.22
CA GLY A 18 -22.64 17.81 -15.29
C GLY A 18 -21.21 17.47 -14.90
N PHE A 19 -20.99 16.77 -13.78
CA PHE A 19 -19.68 16.21 -13.47
C PHE A 19 -19.42 14.98 -14.35
N THR A 20 -18.19 14.86 -14.85
CA THR A 20 -17.73 13.69 -15.59
C THR A 20 -17.03 12.72 -14.64
N THR A 21 -17.40 11.44 -14.69
CA THR A 21 -16.72 10.39 -13.93
C THR A 21 -15.56 9.84 -14.75
N VAL A 22 -14.35 9.94 -14.22
CA VAL A 22 -13.14 9.35 -14.81
C VAL A 22 -12.69 8.17 -13.97
N ASN A 23 -12.62 6.99 -14.59
CA ASN A 23 -12.10 5.79 -13.94
C ASN A 23 -10.57 5.74 -14.04
N LEU A 24 -9.91 5.77 -12.89
CA LEU A 24 -8.47 5.68 -12.76
C LEU A 24 -8.11 4.25 -12.40
N SER A 25 -7.59 3.49 -13.37
CA SER A 25 -7.28 2.08 -13.12
C SER A 25 -6.02 1.92 -12.27
N GLY A 26 -6.12 1.07 -11.24
CA GLY A 26 -5.00 0.67 -10.41
C GLY A 26 -4.29 1.78 -9.64
N VAL A 27 -4.92 2.93 -9.40
CA VAL A 27 -4.25 4.06 -8.72
C VAL A 27 -4.32 3.97 -7.19
N LYS A 28 -5.24 3.19 -6.63
CA LYS A 28 -5.39 3.04 -5.18
C LYS A 28 -4.63 1.81 -4.69
N VAL A 29 -3.48 2.06 -4.06
CA VAL A 29 -2.58 1.00 -3.59
C VAL A 29 -2.66 0.91 -2.08
N THR A 30 -3.30 -0.14 -1.58
CA THR A 30 -3.41 -0.40 -0.14
C THR A 30 -2.19 -1.17 0.36
N ARG A 31 -1.58 -0.65 1.42
CA ARG A 31 -0.42 -1.25 2.09
C ARG A 31 -0.65 -1.28 3.59
N LEU A 32 -0.16 -2.35 4.23
CA LEU A 32 -0.09 -2.48 5.67
C LEU A 32 1.36 -2.34 6.10
N TYR A 33 1.68 -1.47 7.05
CA TYR A 33 3.05 -1.35 7.55
C TYR A 33 3.13 -1.34 9.07
N TRP A 34 4.27 -1.79 9.57
CA TRP A 34 4.61 -1.72 10.98
C TRP A 34 5.05 -0.31 11.33
N ASN A 35 4.42 0.27 12.35
CA ASN A 35 4.85 1.55 12.89
C ASN A 35 6.31 1.45 13.36
N PRO A 36 7.24 2.31 12.88
CA PRO A 36 8.63 2.31 13.30
C PRO A 36 8.84 2.40 14.82
N ALA A 37 7.93 3.06 15.54
CA ALA A 37 7.96 3.20 16.99
C ALA A 37 7.41 1.98 17.75
N SER A 38 6.72 1.05 17.07
CA SER A 38 6.18 -0.14 17.73
C SER A 38 7.31 -1.07 18.18
N LYS A 39 7.33 -1.40 19.47
CA LYS A 39 8.25 -2.40 20.04
C LYS A 39 8.03 -3.80 19.42
N ARG A 40 6.83 -4.08 18.90
CA ARG A 40 6.48 -5.37 18.27
C ARG A 40 7.10 -5.54 16.89
N ARG A 41 7.46 -4.43 16.21
CA ARG A 41 8.15 -4.42 14.91
C ARG A 41 9.46 -5.19 14.91
N GLY A 42 10.17 -5.27 16.04
CA GLY A 42 11.43 -6.02 16.14
C GLY A 42 11.26 -7.55 16.09
N ASP A 43 10.06 -8.08 16.34
CA ASP A 43 9.82 -9.51 16.38
C ASP A 43 9.68 -10.09 14.96
N LYS A 44 10.74 -10.76 14.49
CA LYS A 44 10.75 -11.40 13.17
C LYS A 44 9.66 -12.47 13.00
N ARG A 45 9.35 -13.26 14.03
CA ARG A 45 8.33 -14.32 13.92
C ARG A 45 6.94 -13.74 13.83
N LEU A 46 6.67 -12.67 14.59
CA LEU A 46 5.40 -11.98 14.54
C LEU A 46 5.16 -11.32 13.18
N ARG A 47 6.17 -10.63 12.62
CA ARG A 47 6.08 -10.02 11.29
C ARG A 47 5.82 -11.04 10.20
N LEU A 48 6.58 -12.14 10.18
CA LEU A 48 6.34 -13.26 9.27
C LEU A 48 4.94 -13.85 9.46
N GLY A 49 4.47 -13.97 10.70
CA GLY A 49 3.12 -14.43 11.01
C GLY A 49 2.05 -13.54 10.39
N VAL A 50 2.16 -12.23 10.58
CA VAL A 50 1.27 -11.24 9.96
C VAL A 50 1.36 -11.33 8.44
N ALA A 51 2.55 -11.36 7.86
CA ALA A 51 2.74 -11.47 6.41
C ALA A 51 2.10 -12.73 5.80
N ASN A 52 2.25 -13.88 6.46
CA ASN A 52 1.67 -15.15 6.03
C ASN A 52 0.16 -15.19 6.22
N ALA A 53 -0.36 -14.62 7.30
CA ALA A 53 -1.80 -14.54 7.55
C ALA A 53 -2.55 -13.77 6.47
N LEU A 54 -1.90 -12.78 5.85
CA LEU A 54 -2.46 -11.96 4.78
C LEU A 54 -2.21 -12.52 3.37
N GLN A 55 -1.42 -13.58 3.21
CA GLN A 55 -0.99 -14.06 1.89
C GLN A 55 -2.17 -14.43 0.98
N THR A 56 -3.23 -15.02 1.55
CA THR A 56 -4.40 -15.47 0.80
C THR A 56 -5.20 -14.32 0.21
N ASP A 57 -5.33 -13.19 0.92
CA ASP A 57 -6.13 -12.04 0.49
C ASP A 57 -5.30 -10.96 -0.20
N ARG A 58 -3.97 -11.05 -0.13
CA ARG A 58 -3.05 -10.16 -0.84
C ARG A 58 -3.24 -10.38 -2.35
N SER A 59 -3.56 -9.31 -3.09
CA SER A 59 -3.63 -9.34 -4.56
C SER A 59 -2.39 -8.73 -5.23
N LEU A 60 -1.51 -8.09 -4.46
CA LEU A 60 -0.24 -7.51 -4.93
C LEU A 60 0.97 -8.28 -4.41
N ASP A 61 1.87 -8.68 -5.29
CA ASP A 61 3.13 -9.37 -4.99
C ASP A 61 4.33 -8.43 -4.81
N SER A 62 4.12 -7.11 -4.77
CA SER A 62 5.17 -6.11 -4.57
C SER A 62 4.65 -4.84 -3.94
N ILE A 63 5.50 -4.16 -3.18
CA ILE A 63 5.24 -2.78 -2.71
C ILE A 63 5.16 -1.82 -3.90
N VAL A 64 5.93 -2.10 -4.96
CA VAL A 64 5.89 -1.35 -6.21
C VAL A 64 4.67 -1.85 -7.01
N PRO A 65 3.69 -0.97 -7.34
CA PRO A 65 2.45 -1.37 -8.00
C PRO A 65 2.63 -1.87 -9.44
N LEU A 66 1.61 -2.56 -9.95
CA LEU A 66 1.51 -2.90 -11.37
C LEU A 66 1.54 -1.63 -12.22
N GLY A 67 2.23 -1.70 -13.37
CA GLY A 67 2.41 -0.57 -14.28
C GLY A 67 3.64 0.29 -14.00
N VAL A 68 4.28 0.17 -12.82
CA VAL A 68 5.49 0.92 -12.50
C VAL A 68 6.75 0.18 -12.99
N PRO A 69 7.63 0.85 -13.76
CA PRO A 69 8.90 0.26 -14.19
C PRO A 69 9.76 -0.23 -13.00
N GLU A 70 10.61 -1.23 -13.25
CA GLU A 70 11.51 -1.82 -12.23
C GLU A 70 10.82 -2.60 -11.10
N ARG A 71 9.49 -2.75 -11.17
CA ARG A 71 8.75 -3.70 -10.33
C ARG A 71 9.29 -5.12 -10.52
N ILE A 72 9.45 -5.84 -9.41
CA ILE A 72 9.62 -7.29 -9.40
C ILE A 72 8.56 -7.94 -8.51
N SER A 73 8.26 -9.22 -8.75
CA SER A 73 7.48 -10.04 -7.83
C SER A 73 8.36 -10.44 -6.65
N ALA A 74 8.03 -10.00 -5.43
CA ALA A 74 8.84 -10.22 -4.22
C ALA A 74 8.06 -10.92 -3.10
N PHE A 75 6.75 -10.74 -3.05
CA PHE A 75 5.86 -11.30 -2.03
C PHE A 75 5.04 -12.44 -2.63
N ALA A 76 4.88 -13.53 -1.87
CA ALA A 76 3.93 -14.57 -2.25
C ALA A 76 2.49 -14.01 -2.23
N VAL A 77 1.68 -14.46 -3.19
CA VAL A 77 0.27 -14.08 -3.36
C VAL A 77 -0.57 -15.35 -3.48
N GLY A 78 -1.73 -15.35 -2.83
CA GLY A 78 -2.67 -16.47 -2.86
C GLY A 78 -2.17 -17.71 -2.11
N GLY A 79 -2.90 -18.81 -2.28
CA GLY A 79 -2.64 -20.06 -1.56
C GLY A 79 -2.85 -19.95 -0.05
N ARG A 80 -2.46 -20.99 0.69
CA ARG A 80 -2.56 -21.03 2.17
C ARG A 80 -1.16 -21.15 2.77
N ALA A 81 -0.65 -20.05 3.30
CA ALA A 81 0.64 -20.03 3.96
C ALA A 81 0.61 -20.84 5.26
N LYS A 82 1.74 -21.46 5.60
CA LYS A 82 1.91 -22.06 6.92
C LYS A 82 2.12 -20.95 7.96
N LEU A 83 1.21 -20.84 8.91
CA LEU A 83 1.33 -19.87 9.99
C LEU A 83 2.38 -20.32 11.01
N PRO A 84 3.33 -19.45 11.40
CA PRO A 84 4.28 -19.77 12.44
C PRO A 84 3.57 -19.85 13.80
N LYS A 85 4.04 -20.77 14.66
CA LYS A 85 3.61 -20.79 16.07
C LYS A 85 4.24 -19.61 16.81
N ILE A 86 3.41 -18.69 17.28
CA ILE A 86 3.84 -17.61 18.17
C ILE A 86 3.93 -18.18 19.59
N LYS A 87 5.12 -18.12 20.20
CA LYS A 87 5.36 -18.66 21.54
C LYS A 87 5.13 -17.59 22.61
N GLY A 88 4.62 -18.01 23.77
CA GLY A 88 4.51 -17.16 24.95
C GLY A 88 3.09 -16.64 25.18
N LYS A 89 3.00 -15.50 25.87
CA LYS A 89 1.71 -14.86 26.16
C LYS A 89 1.09 -14.29 24.88
N ARG A 90 -0.24 -14.19 24.89
CA ARG A 90 -1.01 -13.54 23.82
C ARG A 90 -0.44 -12.15 23.50
N VAL A 91 -0.19 -11.90 22.22
CA VAL A 91 0.26 -10.61 21.70
C VAL A 91 -0.96 -9.76 21.41
N LEU A 92 -1.03 -8.60 22.05
CA LEU A 92 -2.02 -7.57 21.73
C LEU A 92 -1.40 -6.61 20.73
N LEU A 93 -2.06 -6.41 19.60
CA LEU A 93 -1.71 -5.45 18.57
C LEU A 93 -2.83 -4.43 18.39
N THR A 94 -2.45 -3.27 17.90
CA THR A 94 -3.37 -2.26 17.40
C THR A 94 -3.20 -2.09 15.90
N LEU A 95 -4.32 -1.99 15.17
CA LEU A 95 -4.36 -1.74 13.73
C LEU A 95 -5.05 -0.40 13.48
N GLY A 96 -4.26 0.59 13.08
CA GLY A 96 -4.69 1.92 12.69
C GLY A 96 -5.19 1.96 11.25
N TRP A 97 -6.27 2.69 11.00
CA TRP A 97 -6.79 2.95 9.66
C TRP A 97 -7.18 4.43 9.50
N GLN A 98 -7.25 4.91 8.26
CA GLN A 98 -7.56 6.30 7.92
C GLN A 98 -9.09 6.50 7.86
N ALA A 99 -9.62 7.27 8.81
CA ALA A 99 -11.08 7.49 8.96
C ALA A 99 -11.71 8.31 7.82
N ASP A 100 -10.90 9.13 7.17
CA ASP A 100 -11.23 9.94 6.01
C ASP A 100 -11.22 9.15 4.69
N GLU A 101 -10.72 7.92 4.70
CA GLU A 101 -10.65 7.07 3.51
C GLU A 101 -11.79 6.05 3.48
N ALA A 102 -12.69 6.20 2.51
CA ALA A 102 -13.82 5.32 2.33
C ALA A 102 -13.40 3.85 2.16
N GLY A 103 -14.09 2.95 2.87
CA GLY A 103 -13.86 1.50 2.85
C GLY A 103 -12.65 1.00 3.63
N GLN A 104 -11.78 1.89 4.17
CA GLN A 104 -10.60 1.46 4.92
C GLN A 104 -10.93 0.75 6.24
N HIS A 105 -12.07 1.07 6.87
CA HIS A 105 -12.53 0.34 8.05
C HIS A 105 -12.81 -1.13 7.76
N ASP A 106 -13.47 -1.42 6.64
CA ASP A 106 -13.83 -2.79 6.26
C ASP A 106 -12.59 -3.60 5.87
N VAL A 107 -11.65 -2.96 5.17
CA VAL A 107 -10.32 -3.55 4.92
C VAL A 107 -9.60 -3.82 6.24
N ALA A 108 -9.61 -2.88 7.19
CA ALA A 108 -8.98 -3.08 8.49
C ALA A 108 -9.64 -4.22 9.28
N GLN A 109 -10.97 -4.37 9.22
CA GLN A 109 -11.69 -5.51 9.81
C GLN A 109 -11.26 -6.84 9.19
N LEU A 110 -11.21 -6.92 7.86
CA LEU A 110 -10.74 -8.12 7.17
C LEU A 110 -9.31 -8.48 7.58
N LEU A 111 -8.39 -7.51 7.58
CA LEU A 111 -6.99 -7.74 7.96
C LEU A 111 -6.86 -8.13 9.43
N ARG A 112 -7.67 -7.54 10.33
CA ARG A 112 -7.77 -7.94 11.74
C ARG A 112 -8.10 -9.42 11.85
N ASP A 113 -9.19 -9.85 11.24
CA ASP A 113 -9.69 -11.23 11.34
C ASP A 113 -8.67 -12.23 10.79
N ARG A 114 -7.95 -11.86 9.73
CA ARG A 114 -6.84 -12.66 9.20
C ARG A 114 -5.67 -12.74 10.16
N ILE A 115 -5.23 -11.63 10.74
CA ILE A 115 -4.13 -11.61 11.70
C ILE A 115 -4.50 -12.40 12.97
N GLU A 116 -5.74 -12.34 13.43
CA GLU A 116 -6.22 -13.09 14.59
C GLU A 116 -6.32 -14.61 14.35
N SER A 117 -6.23 -15.08 13.10
CA SER A 117 -6.01 -16.51 12.81
C SER A 117 -4.67 -17.04 13.31
N LEU A 118 -3.75 -16.15 13.69
CA LEU A 118 -2.61 -16.49 14.54
C LEU A 118 -3.13 -16.66 15.97
N ASP A 119 -3.42 -17.89 16.41
CA ASP A 119 -4.08 -18.25 17.70
C ASP A 119 -3.65 -17.47 18.97
N SER A 120 -2.44 -16.89 18.98
CA SER A 120 -1.87 -16.12 20.09
C SER A 120 -1.80 -14.62 19.83
N VAL A 121 -2.56 -14.08 18.89
CA VAL A 121 -2.62 -12.65 18.56
C VAL A 121 -4.06 -12.15 18.70
N SER A 122 -4.22 -10.94 19.25
CA SER A 122 -5.50 -10.22 19.22
C SER A 122 -5.24 -8.80 18.76
N VAL A 123 -6.13 -8.28 17.92
CA VAL A 123 -5.94 -7.03 17.20
C VAL A 123 -7.11 -6.10 17.47
N ARG A 124 -6.80 -4.93 18.04
CA ARG A 124 -7.77 -3.85 18.25
C ARG A 124 -7.69 -2.84 17.10
N LEU A 125 -8.81 -2.56 16.45
CA LEU A 125 -8.90 -1.47 15.48
C LEU A 125 -8.88 -0.11 16.18
N THR A 126 -8.23 0.86 15.56
CA THR A 126 -8.13 2.24 16.04
C THR A 126 -7.94 3.19 14.88
N THR A 127 -8.15 4.49 15.10
CA THR A 127 -7.79 5.56 14.16
C THR A 127 -6.49 6.28 14.57
N SER A 128 -5.86 5.84 15.67
CA SER A 128 -4.59 6.41 16.14
C SER A 128 -3.44 6.06 15.20
N ARG A 129 -2.59 7.06 14.92
CA ARG A 129 -1.33 6.90 14.19
C ARG A 129 -0.25 6.21 15.01
N ASP A 130 -0.44 6.08 16.32
CA ASP A 130 0.48 5.37 17.22
C ASP A 130 0.22 3.86 17.29
N ALA A 131 -0.68 3.34 16.44
CA ALA A 131 -0.96 1.92 16.35
C ALA A 131 0.29 1.10 15.96
N ASP A 132 0.32 -0.18 16.32
CA ASP A 132 1.42 -1.09 15.99
C ASP A 132 1.53 -1.33 14.47
N LEU A 133 0.37 -1.47 13.84
CA LEU A 133 0.19 -1.64 12.41
C LEU A 133 -0.67 -0.48 11.87
N LEU A 134 -0.34 -0.01 10.68
CA LEU A 134 -1.01 1.10 10.03
C LEU A 134 -1.39 0.70 8.61
N LEU A 135 -2.66 0.87 8.28
CA LEU A 135 -3.20 0.72 6.93
C LEU A 135 -3.13 2.07 6.22
N THR A 136 -2.61 2.07 4.99
CA THR A 136 -2.46 3.29 4.19
C THR A 136 -2.77 3.04 2.73
N VAL A 137 -3.31 4.06 2.09
CA VAL A 137 -3.50 4.17 0.64
C VAL A 137 -2.69 5.30 0.03
N SER A 138 -1.77 5.89 0.81
CA SER A 138 -0.96 7.02 0.36
C SER A 138 -0.21 6.65 -0.93
N PRO A 139 -0.16 7.55 -1.91
CA PRO A 139 0.59 7.33 -3.15
C PRO A 139 2.10 7.38 -2.90
N ALA A 140 2.89 7.04 -3.92
CA ALA A 140 4.31 7.34 -3.91
C ALA A 140 4.57 8.85 -3.98
N TRP A 141 5.64 9.30 -3.35
CA TRP A 141 6.05 10.71 -3.42
C TRP A 141 6.51 11.12 -4.80
N VAL A 142 7.03 10.19 -5.60
CA VAL A 142 7.41 10.34 -7.00
C VAL A 142 6.96 9.07 -7.70
N ASP A 143 6.41 9.19 -8.90
CA ASP A 143 5.85 8.06 -9.65
C ASP A 143 6.94 7.16 -10.27
N ASN A 144 7.70 6.48 -9.42
CA ASN A 144 8.71 5.49 -9.80
C ASN A 144 8.91 4.46 -8.68
N ALA A 145 9.63 3.38 -8.97
CA ALA A 145 9.83 2.29 -8.02
C ALA A 145 10.46 2.74 -6.69
N THR A 146 11.43 3.67 -6.70
CA THR A 146 12.08 4.15 -5.48
C THR A 146 11.13 4.97 -4.61
N GLY A 147 10.27 5.80 -5.22
CA GLY A 147 9.22 6.55 -4.51
C GLY A 147 8.21 5.65 -3.81
N TRP A 148 7.84 4.51 -4.42
CA TRP A 148 6.96 3.51 -3.78
C TRP A 148 7.62 2.78 -2.61
N LEU A 149 8.94 2.60 -2.67
CA LEU A 149 9.72 1.93 -1.64
C LEU A 149 10.08 2.85 -0.46
N GLN A 150 9.78 4.15 -0.55
CA GLN A 150 10.14 5.16 0.46
C GLN A 150 9.75 4.75 1.89
N LEU A 151 8.49 4.33 2.08
CA LEU A 151 7.97 3.88 3.38
C LEU A 151 8.80 2.75 4.01
N TYR A 152 9.39 1.89 3.18
CA TYR A 152 10.25 0.80 3.64
C TYR A 152 11.68 1.27 3.93
N VAL A 153 12.27 2.10 3.06
CA VAL A 153 13.68 2.52 3.17
C VAL A 153 13.91 3.60 4.24
N GLU A 154 12.89 4.38 4.60
CA GLU A 154 13.01 5.44 5.63
C GLU A 154 13.17 4.92 7.05
N ALA A 155 12.59 3.75 7.32
CA ALA A 155 12.62 3.15 8.65
C ALA A 155 13.18 1.73 8.57
N PRO A 156 14.44 1.51 8.18
CA PRO A 156 14.96 0.15 8.03
C PRO A 156 15.03 -0.57 9.38
N LEU A 157 14.98 -1.89 9.36
CA LEU A 157 15.41 -2.66 10.53
C LEU A 157 16.91 -2.49 10.73
N SER A 158 17.38 -2.63 11.97
CA SER A 158 18.83 -2.63 12.28
C SER A 158 19.62 -3.63 11.43
N GLY A 159 19.09 -4.85 11.23
CA GLY A 159 19.72 -5.87 10.39
C GLY A 159 19.72 -5.57 8.88
N SER A 160 18.93 -4.60 8.42
CA SER A 160 18.80 -4.23 7.01
C SER A 160 19.35 -2.85 6.66
N GLN A 161 19.62 -2.01 7.66
CA GLN A 161 20.02 -0.62 7.47
C GLN A 161 21.22 -0.45 6.53
N LYS A 162 22.32 -1.18 6.77
CA LYS A 162 23.55 -1.02 5.97
C LYS A 162 23.35 -1.40 4.50
N LYS A 163 22.67 -2.52 4.23
CA LYS A 163 22.41 -2.99 2.85
C LYS A 163 21.42 -2.09 2.13
N LEU A 164 20.36 -1.64 2.81
CA LEU A 164 19.38 -0.73 2.23
C LEU A 164 20.00 0.62 1.90
N ALA A 165 20.84 1.17 2.77
CA ALA A 165 21.56 2.41 2.47
C ALA A 165 22.48 2.27 1.24
N ALA A 166 23.19 1.14 1.12
CA ALA A 166 24.05 0.88 -0.03
C ALA A 166 23.25 0.72 -1.34
N TRP A 167 22.14 0.00 -1.32
CA TRP A 167 21.30 -0.19 -2.51
C TRP A 167 20.50 1.06 -2.88
N ASP A 168 20.01 1.84 -1.90
CA ASP A 168 19.37 3.14 -2.16
C ASP A 168 20.37 4.08 -2.84
N ALA A 169 21.59 4.20 -2.31
CA ALA A 169 22.65 4.99 -2.94
C ALA A 169 22.98 4.48 -4.36
N ALA A 170 23.15 3.17 -4.55
CA ALA A 170 23.41 2.58 -5.86
C ALA A 170 22.27 2.85 -6.86
N SER A 171 21.01 2.80 -6.41
CA SER A 171 19.84 3.06 -7.25
C SER A 171 19.75 4.52 -7.74
N ARG A 172 20.31 5.46 -6.96
CA ARG A 172 20.34 6.90 -7.29
C ARG A 172 21.55 7.27 -8.15
N LEU A 173 22.67 6.57 -7.98
CA LEU A 173 23.95 6.87 -8.64
C LEU A 173 24.18 6.08 -9.93
N SER A 174 23.34 5.07 -10.22
CA SER A 174 23.49 4.19 -11.38
C SER A 174 22.35 4.34 -12.37
N ILE A 175 22.53 3.80 -13.57
CA ILE A 175 21.51 3.71 -14.62
C ILE A 175 21.41 2.27 -15.16
N GLY A 176 20.36 1.98 -15.93
CA GLY A 176 20.18 0.70 -16.61
C GLY A 176 20.20 -0.51 -15.68
N SER A 177 20.91 -1.57 -16.06
CA SER A 177 20.91 -2.85 -15.34
C SER A 177 21.40 -2.73 -13.89
N ALA A 178 22.41 -1.91 -13.63
CA ALA A 178 22.95 -1.70 -12.29
C ALA A 178 21.93 -1.06 -11.34
N ARG A 179 21.18 -0.06 -11.85
CA ARG A 179 20.06 0.53 -11.10
C ARG A 179 18.97 -0.52 -10.84
N ASN A 180 18.56 -1.25 -11.87
CA ASN A 180 17.50 -2.26 -11.76
C ASN A 180 17.85 -3.34 -10.71
N GLN A 181 19.11 -3.77 -10.65
CA GLN A 181 19.58 -4.74 -9.65
C GLN A 181 19.49 -4.19 -8.22
N ALA A 182 19.86 -2.92 -8.01
CA ALA A 182 19.74 -2.28 -6.70
C ALA A 182 18.27 -2.16 -6.26
N VAL A 183 17.38 -1.72 -7.15
CA VAL A 183 15.93 -1.60 -6.89
C VAL A 183 15.29 -2.96 -6.64
N ALA A 184 15.67 -4.00 -7.40
CA ALA A 184 15.22 -5.37 -7.19
C ALA A 184 15.70 -5.94 -5.83
N ALA A 185 16.93 -5.61 -5.43
CA ALA A 185 17.47 -6.02 -4.13
C ALA A 185 16.70 -5.41 -2.95
N ILE A 186 16.31 -4.12 -3.06
CA ILE A 186 15.45 -3.47 -2.06
C ILE A 186 14.09 -4.16 -1.98
N GLN A 187 13.43 -4.42 -3.11
CA GLN A 187 12.12 -5.12 -3.14
C GLN A 187 12.19 -6.53 -2.54
N THR A 188 13.24 -7.29 -2.87
CA THR A 188 13.47 -8.63 -2.32
C THR A 188 13.67 -8.56 -0.80
N GLN A 189 14.44 -7.58 -0.34
CA GLN A 189 14.68 -7.42 1.09
C GLN A 189 13.43 -6.97 1.85
N ALA A 190 12.55 -6.19 1.22
CA ALA A 190 11.28 -5.81 1.81
C ALA A 190 10.41 -7.04 2.15
N ALA A 191 10.40 -8.07 1.29
CA ALA A 191 9.71 -9.33 1.55
C ALA A 191 10.38 -10.22 2.60
N VAL A 192 11.70 -10.07 2.82
CA VAL A 192 12.39 -10.73 3.93
C VAL A 192 12.12 -10.02 5.25
N ASP A 193 11.96 -8.71 5.20
CA ASP A 193 11.71 -7.89 6.37
C ASP A 193 10.23 -7.88 6.75
N ASP A 194 9.26 -7.98 5.84
CA ASP A 194 7.83 -7.97 6.20
C ASP A 194 7.41 -6.75 7.05
N THR A 195 8.09 -5.61 6.87
CA THR A 195 7.77 -4.37 7.61
C THR A 195 6.79 -3.47 6.88
N VAL A 196 6.71 -3.62 5.56
CA VAL A 196 5.71 -3.02 4.69
C VAL A 196 5.20 -4.15 3.82
N LEU A 197 3.89 -4.38 3.85
CA LEU A 197 3.21 -5.46 3.16
C LEU A 197 2.30 -4.84 2.10
N PRO A 198 2.42 -5.24 0.83
CA PRO A 198 1.39 -4.93 -0.13
C PRO A 198 0.11 -5.71 0.22
N VAL A 199 -1.04 -5.07 0.02
CA VAL A 199 -2.36 -5.67 0.23
C VAL A 199 -3.06 -5.78 -1.11
N SER A 200 -3.40 -4.64 -1.73
CA SER A 200 -4.14 -4.61 -2.99
C SER A 200 -3.87 -3.36 -3.82
N GLN A 201 -4.15 -3.46 -5.11
CA GLN A 201 -4.25 -2.34 -6.05
C GLN A 201 -5.65 -2.37 -6.64
N THR A 202 -6.39 -1.29 -6.49
CA THR A 202 -7.75 -1.16 -7.01
C THR A 202 -7.90 0.10 -7.83
N ASP A 203 -8.93 0.11 -8.66
CA ASP A 203 -9.35 1.30 -9.39
C ASP A 203 -9.95 2.33 -8.42
N GLN A 204 -9.95 3.58 -8.84
CA GLN A 204 -10.62 4.69 -8.15
C GLN A 204 -11.33 5.55 -9.18
N SER A 205 -12.47 6.12 -8.80
CA SER A 205 -13.17 7.09 -9.64
C SER A 205 -12.84 8.51 -9.19
N LEU A 206 -12.63 9.39 -10.17
CA LEU A 206 -12.51 10.83 -9.99
C LEU A 206 -13.72 11.52 -10.61
N LEU A 207 -14.23 12.56 -9.95
CA LEU A 207 -15.26 13.42 -10.50
C LEU A 207 -14.62 14.73 -10.97
N LEU A 208 -14.76 15.03 -12.26
CA LEU A 208 -14.36 16.28 -12.87
C LEU A 208 -15.54 17.25 -12.94
N GLY A 209 -15.32 18.49 -12.55
CA GLY A 209 -16.34 19.54 -12.67
C GLY A 209 -16.67 19.85 -14.13
N PRO A 210 -17.85 20.45 -14.40
CA PRO A 210 -18.23 20.88 -15.74
C PRO A 210 -17.17 21.77 -16.39
N GLY A 211 -16.79 21.45 -17.64
CA GLY A 211 -15.78 22.18 -18.40
C GLY A 211 -14.33 21.96 -17.92
N ALA A 212 -14.07 20.95 -17.10
CA ALA A 212 -12.73 20.49 -16.79
C ALA A 212 -12.45 19.17 -17.50
N ALA A 213 -11.34 19.11 -18.23
CA ALA A 213 -10.87 17.91 -18.92
C ALA A 213 -9.47 17.53 -18.43
N MET A 214 -9.19 16.23 -18.42
CA MET A 214 -7.86 15.70 -18.10
C MET A 214 -7.04 15.52 -19.39
N ALA A 215 -5.82 16.03 -19.40
CA ALA A 215 -4.83 15.64 -20.41
C ALA A 215 -4.32 14.22 -20.09
N ASP A 216 -4.27 13.36 -21.11
CA ASP A 216 -3.68 12.01 -21.08
C ASP A 216 -4.30 10.99 -20.10
N GLY A 217 -5.46 11.29 -19.50
CA GLY A 217 -6.29 10.30 -18.80
C GLY A 217 -5.66 9.63 -17.56
N ASN A 218 -4.53 10.11 -17.05
CA ASN A 218 -3.77 9.41 -16.02
C ASN A 218 -3.18 10.36 -14.96
N PHE A 219 -3.24 9.95 -13.68
CA PHE A 219 -2.64 10.65 -12.55
C PHE A 219 -1.17 10.27 -12.29
N GLY A 220 -0.67 9.26 -13.02
CA GLY A 220 0.47 8.50 -12.55
C GLY A 220 0.14 7.77 -11.25
N SER A 221 0.91 6.73 -10.90
CA SER A 221 0.67 6.01 -9.64
C SER A 221 1.05 6.86 -8.41
N GLY A 222 1.85 7.92 -8.60
CA GLY A 222 2.23 8.87 -7.56
C GLY A 222 1.18 9.93 -7.19
N GLN A 223 -0.01 9.96 -7.82
CA GLN A 223 -1.04 11.00 -7.62
C GLN A 223 -0.50 12.44 -7.67
N GLN A 224 0.61 12.68 -8.37
CA GLN A 224 1.20 14.01 -8.46
C GLN A 224 0.41 14.83 -9.46
N LEU A 225 -0.26 15.87 -8.96
CA LEU A 225 -0.91 16.89 -9.77
C LEU A 225 0.16 17.69 -10.53
N GLY A 226 0.39 17.36 -11.80
CA GLY A 226 0.92 18.35 -12.73
C GLY A 226 -0.16 19.38 -13.02
N LEU A 227 0.09 20.68 -12.80
CA LEU A 227 -0.84 21.77 -13.15
C LEU A 227 -1.19 21.79 -14.66
N TRP A 228 -0.45 21.04 -15.46
CA TRP A 228 -0.60 20.83 -16.91
C TRP A 228 -1.60 19.73 -17.27
N GLY A 229 -2.06 18.93 -16.30
CA GLY A 229 -2.94 17.78 -16.51
C GLY A 229 -4.43 18.12 -16.60
N PHE A 230 -4.82 19.37 -16.30
CA PHE A 230 -6.20 19.83 -16.41
C PHE A 230 -6.29 21.04 -17.32
N HIS A 231 -7.22 20.99 -18.26
CA HIS A 231 -7.57 22.14 -19.09
C HIS A 231 -9.06 22.41 -18.98
N ARG A 232 -9.42 23.64 -19.34
CA ARG A 232 -10.81 24.02 -19.54
C ARG A 232 -11.09 23.99 -21.04
N ASP A 233 -12.14 23.28 -21.40
CA ASP A 233 -12.78 23.39 -22.71
C ASP A 233 -13.77 24.57 -22.73
#